data_AF-A0A2V8T2R4-F1
#
_entry.id   AF-A0A2V8T2R4-F1
#
_cell.length_a   1.000
_cell.length_b   1.000
_cell.length_c   1.000
_cell.angle_alpha   90.00
_cell.angle_beta   90.00
_cell.angle_gamma   90.00
#
_symmetry.space_group_name_H-M   'P 1'
#
loop_
_entity.id
_entity.type
_entity.pdbx_description
1 polymer ?
#
loop_
_entity_poly.entity_id
_entity_poly.type
_entity_poly.pdbx_seq_one_letter_code
_entity_poly.pdbx_strand_id
1 'polypeptide(L)'
;MPIAPEVRIVKVEHGVSAAAAALNRKFAPDSALLRATVDIVWDEVEPLWAISRLEKVLLCFSPTFSRHECRGDEAYHVFLGGDPGDPGTTPASSGSASQRLGPPGPSAHAAAGATEETLASVAVPFDGCLALAHLIEHSVIDFQCAITDQKRCSGVTAAYRRPQGRFDIIFESPVRRLGISCLALAAEWLPSALAGKPLGAPERAILAAARFLYGHPGKTLTAPELAKALCWSARAAEKTMSALGEVGYLDVTPCSFNFSGIPEYLLSFE
;
A
#
# COMPACT_ATOMS: atom_id res chain seq x y z
N MET A 1 -6.55 -5.11 -23.52
CA MET A 1 -6.86 -5.32 -22.09
C MET A 1 -5.65 -4.83 -21.30
N PRO A 2 -5.82 -4.02 -20.25
CA PRO A 2 -4.68 -3.60 -19.43
C PRO A 2 -3.99 -4.85 -18.86
N ILE A 3 -2.68 -4.93 -19.01
CA ILE A 3 -1.88 -6.02 -18.47
C ILE A 3 -1.70 -5.74 -16.98
N ALA A 4 -2.16 -6.65 -16.14
CA ALA A 4 -1.96 -6.53 -14.70
C ALA A 4 -0.45 -6.55 -14.40
N PRO A 5 0.06 -5.67 -13.52
CA PRO A 5 1.43 -5.76 -13.06
C PRO A 5 1.68 -7.12 -12.38
N GLU A 6 2.84 -7.72 -12.61
CA GLU A 6 3.29 -8.86 -11.81
C GLU A 6 4.04 -8.31 -10.59
N VAL A 7 3.55 -8.66 -9.40
CA VAL A 7 4.21 -8.32 -8.12
C VAL A 7 4.66 -9.62 -7.46
N ARG A 8 5.97 -9.78 -7.29
CA ARG A 8 6.58 -10.95 -6.65
C ARG A 8 7.27 -10.55 -5.36
N ILE A 9 6.84 -11.11 -4.24
CA ILE A 9 7.52 -10.98 -2.96
C ILE A 9 8.74 -11.91 -2.97
N VAL A 10 9.94 -11.33 -2.96
CA VAL A 10 11.23 -12.04 -3.06
C VAL A 10 11.75 -12.45 -1.70
N LYS A 11 11.64 -11.55 -0.72
CA LYS A 11 12.18 -11.74 0.63
C LYS A 11 11.33 -11.00 1.64
N VAL A 12 11.12 -11.60 2.80
CA VAL A 12 10.50 -10.93 3.95
C VAL A 12 11.37 -11.11 5.18
N GLU A 13 11.61 -10.01 5.87
CA GLU A 13 12.29 -9.96 7.16
C GLU A 13 11.42 -9.18 8.16
N HIS A 14 11.50 -9.57 9.43
CA HIS A 14 10.79 -8.92 10.52
C HIS A 14 11.72 -8.70 11.70
N GLY A 15 11.71 -7.49 12.26
CA GLY A 15 12.58 -7.10 13.36
C GLY A 15 12.91 -5.61 13.35
N VAL A 16 13.84 -5.21 14.21
CA VAL A 16 14.29 -3.81 14.29
C VAL A 16 15.32 -3.53 13.19
N SER A 17 15.22 -2.37 12.53
CA SER A 17 16.18 -1.93 11.50
C SER A 17 16.60 -0.48 11.68
N ALA A 18 17.87 -0.28 12.06
CA ALA A 18 18.46 1.06 12.16
C ALA A 18 18.54 1.77 10.79
N ALA A 19 18.74 1.00 9.71
CA ALA A 19 18.77 1.53 8.35
C ALA A 19 17.41 2.12 7.94
N ALA A 20 16.30 1.48 8.33
CA ALA A 20 14.96 1.98 8.06
C ALA A 20 14.66 3.29 8.81
N ALA A 21 15.09 3.40 10.07
CA ALA A 21 14.96 4.63 10.86
C ALA A 21 15.70 5.83 10.23
N ALA A 22 16.80 5.59 9.51
CA ALA A 22 17.51 6.63 8.77
C ALA A 22 16.73 7.11 7.53
N LEU A 23 15.93 6.23 6.91
CA LEU A 23 15.10 6.56 5.75
C LEU A 23 13.80 7.27 6.13
N ASN A 24 13.18 6.89 7.25
CA ASN A 24 12.00 7.56 7.78
C ASN A 24 12.08 7.76 9.30
N ARG A 25 12.33 9.00 9.73
CA ARG A 25 12.41 9.38 11.15
C ARG A 25 11.09 9.28 11.91
N LYS A 26 9.97 9.02 11.22
CA LYS A 26 8.68 8.73 11.86
C LYS A 26 8.55 7.26 12.25
N PHE A 27 9.50 6.37 12.00
CA PHE A 27 9.45 5.07 12.69
C PHE A 27 9.55 5.27 14.21
N ALA A 28 8.69 4.61 14.97
CA ALA A 28 8.81 4.60 16.42
C ALA A 28 10.15 3.95 16.82
N PRO A 29 10.86 4.48 17.82
CA PRO A 29 12.08 3.85 18.32
C PRO A 29 11.81 2.40 18.73
N ASP A 30 12.70 1.50 18.32
CA ASP A 30 12.63 0.05 18.62
C ASP A 30 11.36 -0.67 18.12
N SER A 31 10.57 -0.05 17.25
CA SER A 31 9.42 -0.74 16.67
C SER A 31 9.87 -1.90 15.79
N ALA A 32 9.14 -3.01 15.90
CA ALA A 32 9.30 -4.11 14.97
C ALA A 32 8.84 -3.64 13.59
N LEU A 33 9.70 -3.80 12.60
CA LEU A 33 9.45 -3.46 11.21
C LEU A 33 9.34 -4.74 10.41
N LEU A 34 8.49 -4.72 9.39
CA LEU A 34 8.52 -5.70 8.33
C LEU A 34 9.16 -5.07 7.11
N ARG A 35 10.20 -5.71 6.58
CA ARG A 35 10.83 -5.37 5.31
C ARG A 35 10.54 -6.45 4.29
N ALA A 36 9.88 -6.07 3.21
CA ALA A 36 9.64 -6.93 2.08
C ALA A 36 10.40 -6.42 0.86
N THR A 37 11.26 -7.26 0.30
CA THR A 37 11.82 -7.02 -1.02
C THR A 37 10.86 -7.56 -2.06
N VAL A 38 10.41 -6.70 -2.97
CA VAL A 38 9.47 -7.04 -4.04
C VAL A 38 10.11 -6.77 -5.40
N ASP A 39 9.84 -7.63 -6.36
CA ASP A 39 10.06 -7.37 -7.78
C ASP A 39 8.71 -7.03 -8.41
N ILE A 40 8.64 -5.92 -9.14
CA ILE A 40 7.47 -5.49 -9.90
C ILE A 40 7.86 -5.42 -11.37
N VAL A 41 7.08 -6.10 -12.21
CA VAL A 41 7.19 -6.04 -13.67
C VAL A 41 5.89 -5.48 -14.22
N TRP A 42 5.98 -4.35 -14.90
CA TRP A 42 4.80 -3.68 -15.45
C TRP A 42 5.12 -2.88 -16.71
N ASP A 43 4.60 -3.36 -17.84
CA ASP A 43 4.77 -2.74 -19.16
C ASP A 43 3.52 -1.90 -19.53
N GLU A 44 3.11 -1.01 -18.63
CA GLU A 44 1.98 -0.10 -18.87
C GLU A 44 2.40 1.08 -19.76
N VAL A 45 1.58 1.39 -20.75
CA VAL A 45 1.82 2.48 -21.70
C VAL A 45 1.50 3.83 -21.06
N GLU A 46 0.50 3.86 -20.18
CA GLU A 46 0.04 5.07 -19.48
C GLU A 46 0.04 4.89 -17.95
N PRO A 47 1.22 4.69 -17.31
CA PRO A 47 1.32 4.32 -15.91
C PRO A 47 0.74 5.38 -14.98
N LEU A 48 0.89 6.67 -15.31
CA LEU A 48 0.33 7.77 -14.52
C LEU A 48 -1.20 7.66 -14.43
N TRP A 49 -1.88 7.49 -15.56
CA TRP A 49 -3.34 7.35 -15.61
C TRP A 49 -3.82 6.08 -14.90
N ALA A 50 -3.08 4.99 -15.03
CA ALA A 50 -3.39 3.74 -14.35
C ALA A 50 -3.30 3.88 -12.82
N ILE A 51 -2.24 4.52 -12.32
CA ILE A 51 -2.05 4.81 -10.91
C ILE A 51 -3.14 5.77 -10.39
N SER A 52 -3.46 6.85 -11.10
CA SER A 52 -4.52 7.77 -10.68
C SER A 52 -5.90 7.10 -10.60
N ARG A 53 -6.20 6.15 -11.51
CA ARG A 53 -7.44 5.34 -11.40
C ARG A 53 -7.41 4.44 -10.17
N LEU A 54 -6.27 3.81 -9.88
CA LEU A 54 -6.11 2.97 -8.70
C LEU A 54 -6.29 3.77 -7.41
N GLU A 55 -5.73 4.98 -7.34
CA GLU A 55 -5.95 5.88 -6.20
C GLU A 55 -7.43 6.20 -5.97
N LYS A 56 -8.17 6.49 -7.03
CA LYS A 56 -9.63 6.70 -6.96
C LYS A 56 -10.35 5.46 -6.45
N VAL A 57 -9.96 4.26 -6.91
CA VAL A 57 -10.51 2.99 -6.42
C VAL A 57 -10.22 2.81 -4.93
N LEU A 58 -8.99 3.08 -4.47
CA LEU A 58 -8.59 2.97 -3.06
C LEU A 58 -9.37 3.96 -2.18
N LEU A 59 -9.53 5.21 -2.61
CA LEU A 59 -10.33 6.22 -1.89
C LEU A 59 -11.81 5.83 -1.79
N CYS A 60 -12.39 5.24 -2.84
CA CYS A 60 -13.75 4.70 -2.79
C CYS A 60 -13.85 3.46 -1.89
N PHE A 61 -12.80 2.64 -1.84
CA PHE A 61 -12.75 1.45 -1.00
C PHE A 61 -12.64 1.81 0.49
N SER A 62 -11.77 2.76 0.82
CA SER A 62 -11.56 3.28 2.16
C SER A 62 -11.23 4.78 2.14
N PRO A 63 -12.06 5.66 2.76
CA PRO A 63 -11.76 7.08 2.78
C PRO A 63 -10.56 7.43 3.69
N THR A 64 -10.06 6.49 4.50
CA THR A 64 -8.90 6.72 5.38
C THR A 64 -7.60 6.94 4.62
N PHE A 65 -7.49 6.45 3.37
CA PHE A 65 -6.36 6.74 2.48
C PHE A 65 -6.08 8.24 2.32
N SER A 66 -7.11 9.09 2.35
CA SER A 66 -6.98 10.55 2.29
C SER A 66 -6.21 11.18 3.47
N ARG A 67 -5.99 10.42 4.55
CA ARG A 67 -5.29 10.86 5.75
C ARG A 67 -3.81 10.48 5.75
N HIS A 68 -3.35 9.74 4.75
CA HIS A 68 -1.96 9.35 4.66
C HIS A 68 -1.10 10.55 4.28
N GLU A 69 0.05 10.69 4.96
CA GLU A 69 1.02 11.74 4.64
C GLU A 69 2.16 11.13 3.81
N CYS A 70 2.17 11.38 2.50
CA CYS A 70 3.34 11.10 1.66
C CYS A 70 4.41 12.18 1.88
N ARG A 71 5.68 11.78 1.95
CA ARG A 71 6.84 12.67 2.16
C ARG A 71 7.98 12.40 1.19
N GLY A 72 7.72 11.60 0.16
CA GLY A 72 8.67 11.35 -0.93
C GLY A 72 8.68 12.49 -1.95
N ASP A 73 9.28 12.24 -3.11
CA ASP A 73 9.24 13.18 -4.24
C ASP A 73 7.79 13.44 -4.65
N GLU A 74 7.47 14.70 -4.95
CA GLU A 74 6.09 15.15 -5.25
C GLU A 74 5.44 14.36 -6.40
N ALA A 75 6.23 13.89 -7.37
CA ALA A 75 5.76 13.07 -8.49
C ALA A 75 5.14 11.71 -8.06
N TYR A 76 5.39 11.27 -6.83
CA TYR A 76 4.86 10.02 -6.26
C TYR A 76 3.96 10.26 -5.04
N HIS A 77 3.55 11.52 -4.80
CA HIS A 77 2.55 11.80 -3.78
C HIS A 77 1.22 11.20 -4.22
N VAL A 78 0.68 10.34 -3.38
CA VAL A 78 -0.60 9.66 -3.59
C VAL A 78 -1.70 10.38 -2.85
N PHE A 79 -2.93 10.35 -3.39
CA PHE A 79 -4.13 10.92 -2.79
C PHE A 79 -4.11 12.45 -2.64
N LEU A 80 -3.29 13.15 -3.44
CA LEU A 80 -3.42 14.60 -3.62
C LEU A 80 -4.76 14.88 -4.31
N GLY A 81 -5.61 15.71 -3.72
CA GLY A 81 -6.97 15.99 -4.19
C GLY A 81 -7.09 16.74 -5.52
N GLY A 82 -6.17 16.57 -6.47
CA GLY A 82 -6.23 17.10 -7.82
C GLY A 82 -6.67 16.05 -8.82
N ASP A 83 -7.64 16.38 -9.68
CA ASP A 83 -8.02 15.52 -10.80
C ASP A 83 -6.92 15.64 -11.88
N PRO A 84 -6.28 14.55 -12.34
CA PRO A 84 -5.29 14.60 -13.42
C PRO A 84 -5.88 15.05 -14.78
N GLY A 85 -7.19 15.30 -14.84
CA GLY A 85 -7.91 15.78 -16.02
C GLY A 85 -8.01 17.31 -16.13
N ASP A 86 -7.43 18.10 -15.22
CA ASP A 86 -7.35 19.55 -15.41
C ASP A 86 -6.09 19.92 -16.22
N PRO A 87 -6.22 20.41 -17.47
CA PRO A 87 -5.08 20.78 -18.30
C PRO A 87 -4.24 21.95 -17.74
N GLY A 88 -4.59 22.49 -16.57
CA GLY A 88 -3.83 23.49 -15.84
C GLY A 88 -2.93 22.98 -14.70
N THR A 89 -2.99 21.71 -14.30
CA THR A 89 -2.14 21.15 -13.23
C THR A 89 -1.08 20.20 -13.77
N THR A 90 -0.07 20.77 -14.44
CA THR A 90 1.22 20.09 -14.56
C THR A 90 1.77 19.81 -13.15
N PRO A 91 2.28 18.60 -12.83
CA PRO A 91 3.08 18.43 -11.64
C PRO A 91 4.26 19.38 -11.77
N ALA A 92 4.41 20.25 -10.76
CA ALA A 92 5.38 21.34 -10.79
C ALA A 92 6.77 20.79 -11.14
N SER A 93 7.25 21.12 -12.32
CA SER A 93 8.65 20.94 -12.66
C SER A 93 9.45 21.89 -11.78
N SER A 94 10.36 21.30 -10.99
CA SER A 94 11.58 21.93 -10.45
C SER A 94 11.45 23.37 -9.93
N GLY A 95 11.39 23.52 -8.61
CA GLY A 95 11.49 24.83 -7.96
C GLY A 95 11.85 24.75 -6.48
N SER A 96 13.08 24.33 -6.17
CA SER A 96 13.70 24.64 -4.88
C SER A 96 13.72 26.15 -4.67
N ALA A 97 12.97 26.67 -3.69
CA ALA A 97 13.36 27.87 -2.95
C ALA A 97 12.56 28.01 -1.64
N SER A 98 13.17 27.52 -0.56
CA SER A 98 13.02 28.15 0.74
C SER A 98 13.61 29.56 0.67
N GLN A 99 12.79 30.62 0.65
CA GLN A 99 13.20 31.94 1.11
C GLN A 99 12.02 32.86 1.47
N ARG A 100 12.16 33.52 2.62
CA ARG A 100 11.19 34.43 3.24
C ARG A 100 11.30 35.84 2.65
N LEU A 101 10.14 36.44 2.38
CA LEU A 101 9.71 37.85 2.42
C LEU A 101 10.76 39.01 2.42
N GLY A 102 10.59 39.91 1.44
CA GLY A 102 10.98 41.33 1.46
C GLY A 102 10.25 42.11 0.33
N PRO A 103 9.88 43.41 0.49
CA PRO A 103 8.92 44.12 -0.39
C PRO A 103 9.56 44.73 -1.66
N PRO A 104 8.77 45.17 -2.66
CA PRO A 104 9.23 45.39 -4.03
C PRO A 104 9.78 46.81 -4.28
N GLY A 105 10.74 46.91 -5.19
CA GLY A 105 11.20 48.15 -5.81
C GLY A 105 11.15 48.06 -7.35
N PRO A 106 10.96 49.17 -8.09
CA PRO A 106 10.66 49.13 -9.52
C PRO A 106 11.92 49.33 -10.39
N SER A 107 11.95 48.68 -11.56
CA SER A 107 12.15 49.31 -12.88
C SER A 107 12.79 48.35 -13.90
N ALA A 108 12.29 48.49 -15.13
CA ALA A 108 12.57 47.74 -16.34
C ALA A 108 14.00 47.90 -16.89
N HIS A 109 14.47 46.89 -17.63
CA HIS A 109 15.12 47.05 -18.93
C HIS A 109 14.99 45.75 -19.77
N ALA A 110 14.82 45.93 -21.07
CA ALA A 110 14.38 44.95 -22.04
C ALA A 110 15.54 44.26 -22.81
N ALA A 111 15.19 43.08 -23.33
CA ALA A 111 15.66 42.43 -24.57
C ALA A 111 17.13 41.95 -24.67
N ALA A 112 17.30 40.64 -24.84
CA ALA A 112 17.52 40.02 -26.17
C ALA A 112 18.27 38.68 -26.06
N GLY A 113 17.74 37.63 -26.69
CA GLY A 113 18.51 36.49 -27.17
C GLY A 113 18.75 35.36 -26.17
N ALA A 114 17.76 34.49 -25.97
CA ALA A 114 18.00 33.10 -25.61
C ALA A 114 17.36 32.24 -26.70
N THR A 115 18.21 31.52 -27.42
CA THR A 115 17.88 30.55 -28.46
C THR A 115 16.96 29.46 -27.90
N GLU A 116 16.12 28.88 -28.76
CA GLU A 116 15.19 27.75 -28.49
C GLU A 116 15.85 26.47 -27.94
N GLU A 117 17.12 26.50 -27.55
CA GLU A 117 17.91 25.34 -27.09
C GLU A 117 18.10 25.25 -25.58
N THR A 118 17.54 26.15 -24.77
CA THR A 118 17.70 26.08 -23.30
C THR A 118 16.35 26.03 -22.61
N LEU A 119 15.78 24.82 -22.49
CA LEU A 119 14.85 24.33 -21.45
C LEU A 119 14.06 23.09 -21.95
N ALA A 120 14.74 22.15 -22.62
CA ALA A 120 14.29 20.75 -22.51
C ALA A 120 14.65 20.29 -21.09
N SER A 121 13.84 20.69 -20.10
CA SER A 121 13.88 20.03 -18.79
C SER A 121 13.67 18.55 -19.11
N VAL A 122 14.66 17.71 -18.85
CA VAL A 122 14.52 16.27 -18.96
C VAL A 122 13.44 15.90 -17.96
N ALA A 123 12.19 15.81 -18.42
CA ALA A 123 11.08 15.33 -17.62
C ALA A 123 11.48 13.93 -17.20
N VAL A 124 11.75 13.75 -15.91
CA VAL A 124 12.03 12.43 -15.37
C VAL A 124 10.81 11.57 -15.69
N PRO A 125 10.95 10.47 -16.45
CA PRO A 125 9.80 9.65 -16.80
C PRO A 125 9.19 9.09 -15.51
N PHE A 126 7.86 9.13 -15.42
CA PHE A 126 7.11 8.60 -14.29
C PHE A 126 7.34 7.09 -14.19
N ASP A 127 7.90 6.63 -13.07
CA ASP A 127 8.12 5.20 -12.82
C ASP A 127 6.85 4.56 -12.21
N GLY A 128 6.07 3.90 -13.07
CA GLY A 128 4.84 3.21 -12.65
C GLY A 128 5.08 2.07 -11.66
N CYS A 129 6.22 1.38 -11.74
CA CYS A 129 6.56 0.31 -10.81
C CYS A 129 6.86 0.87 -9.42
N LEU A 130 7.59 1.99 -9.34
CA LEU A 130 7.83 2.70 -8.08
C LEU A 130 6.54 3.24 -7.49
N ALA A 131 5.68 3.85 -8.30
CA ALA A 131 4.37 4.34 -7.85
C ALA A 131 3.48 3.21 -7.32
N LEU A 132 3.48 2.04 -7.97
CA LEU A 132 2.75 0.87 -7.48
C LEU A 132 3.34 0.33 -6.17
N ALA A 133 4.67 0.22 -6.06
CA ALA A 133 5.32 -0.19 -4.81
C ALA A 133 4.94 0.75 -3.65
N HIS A 134 4.89 2.06 -3.92
CA HIS A 134 4.47 3.07 -2.95
C HIS A 134 2.99 2.93 -2.56
N LEU A 135 2.09 2.65 -3.52
CA LEU A 135 0.69 2.37 -3.19
C LEU A 135 0.49 1.07 -2.41
N ILE A 136 1.31 0.05 -2.66
CA ILE A 136 1.32 -1.19 -1.86
C ILE A 136 1.69 -0.85 -0.41
N GLU A 137 2.75 -0.05 -0.18
CA GLU A 137 3.13 0.42 1.15
C GLU A 137 1.94 1.08 1.87
N HIS A 138 1.31 2.06 1.22
CA HIS A 138 0.16 2.77 1.79
C HIS A 138 -1.02 1.84 2.08
N SER A 139 -1.28 0.88 1.18
CA SER A 139 -2.37 -0.10 1.34
C SER A 139 -2.12 -1.01 2.53
N VAL A 140 -0.89 -1.48 2.71
CA VAL A 140 -0.49 -2.28 3.88
C VAL A 140 -0.69 -1.50 5.18
N ILE A 141 -0.26 -0.24 5.21
CA ILE A 141 -0.45 0.65 6.36
C ILE A 141 -1.94 0.82 6.69
N ASP A 142 -2.77 1.08 5.68
CA ASP A 142 -4.21 1.28 5.86
C ASP A 142 -4.90 0.00 6.37
N PHE A 143 -4.60 -1.15 5.75
CA PHE A 143 -5.15 -2.44 6.15
C PHE A 143 -4.74 -2.81 7.57
N GLN A 144 -3.48 -2.59 7.94
CA GLN A 144 -3.01 -2.86 9.29
C GLN A 144 -3.71 -1.94 10.31
N CYS A 145 -3.82 -0.63 10.03
CA CYS A 145 -4.55 0.29 10.90
C CYS A 145 -6.03 -0.11 11.05
N ALA A 146 -6.68 -0.55 9.97
CA ALA A 146 -8.06 -1.01 10.00
C ALA A 146 -8.27 -2.27 10.85
N ILE A 147 -7.29 -3.18 10.84
CA ILE A 147 -7.31 -4.44 11.62
C ILE A 147 -6.98 -4.20 13.09
N THR A 148 -5.98 -3.35 13.40
CA THR A 148 -5.47 -3.21 14.77
C THR A 148 -5.98 -2.00 15.52
N ASP A 149 -6.81 -1.15 14.90
CA ASP A 149 -7.23 0.16 15.42
C ASP A 149 -6.06 1.09 15.78
N GLN A 150 -4.89 0.89 15.15
CA GLN A 150 -3.75 1.76 15.37
C GLN A 150 -4.03 3.12 14.72
N LYS A 151 -3.79 4.20 15.47
CA LYS A 151 -3.98 5.57 14.97
C LYS A 151 -2.88 6.03 14.01
N ARG A 152 -1.76 5.31 14.02
CA ARG A 152 -0.58 5.59 13.19
C ARG A 152 0.14 4.29 12.91
N CYS A 153 0.58 4.16 11.68
CA CYS A 153 1.59 3.23 11.21
C CYS A 153 2.40 3.97 10.14
N SER A 154 3.71 3.78 10.11
CA SER A 154 4.62 4.46 9.21
C SER A 154 5.26 3.44 8.27
N GLY A 155 5.68 3.90 7.10
CA GLY A 155 6.43 3.08 6.16
C GLY A 155 7.42 3.89 5.34
N VAL A 156 8.17 3.18 4.50
CA VAL A 156 8.99 3.73 3.43
C VAL A 156 9.16 2.72 2.31
N THR A 157 9.11 3.21 1.08
CA THR A 157 9.47 2.48 -0.13
C THR A 157 10.84 2.92 -0.59
N ALA A 158 11.76 1.98 -0.79
CA ALA A 158 13.11 2.24 -1.27
C ALA A 158 13.36 1.49 -2.58
N ALA A 159 13.67 2.24 -3.65
CA ALA A 159 14.02 1.66 -4.95
C ALA A 159 15.48 1.22 -5.00
N TYR A 160 15.72 0.02 -5.55
CA TYR A 160 17.08 -0.43 -5.85
C TYR A 160 17.57 0.23 -7.13
N ARG A 161 18.87 0.58 -7.16
CA ARG A 161 19.50 1.05 -8.40
C ARG A 161 19.51 -0.05 -9.47
N ARG A 162 19.75 -1.31 -9.06
CA ARG A 162 19.67 -2.51 -9.90
C ARG A 162 19.26 -3.73 -9.06
N PRO A 163 18.47 -4.68 -9.62
CA PRO A 163 17.74 -4.54 -10.89
C PRO A 163 16.68 -3.44 -10.81
N GLN A 164 16.32 -2.86 -11.96
CA GLN A 164 15.15 -1.97 -12.04
C GLN A 164 13.88 -2.77 -11.73
N GLY A 165 12.87 -2.11 -11.16
CA GLY A 165 11.64 -2.79 -10.72
C GLY A 165 11.78 -3.54 -9.38
N ARG A 166 12.92 -3.48 -8.69
CA ARG A 166 13.07 -4.02 -7.33
C ARG A 166 12.97 -2.92 -6.28
N PHE A 167 12.16 -3.19 -5.26
CA PHE A 167 11.88 -2.26 -4.17
C PHE A 167 11.93 -2.97 -2.82
N ASP A 168 12.41 -2.28 -1.79
CA ASP A 168 12.14 -2.64 -0.39
C ASP A 168 10.93 -1.82 0.07
N ILE A 169 9.86 -2.50 0.48
CA ILE A 169 8.71 -1.92 1.18
C ILE A 169 8.89 -2.21 2.66
N ILE A 170 9.05 -1.17 3.47
CA ILE A 170 9.32 -1.27 4.90
C ILE A 170 8.20 -0.57 5.66
N PHE A 171 7.60 -1.23 6.64
CA PHE A 171 6.53 -0.62 7.46
C PHE A 171 6.55 -1.13 8.89
N GLU A 172 5.97 -0.36 9.80
CA GLU A 172 5.81 -0.76 11.20
C GLU A 172 4.85 -1.93 11.29
N SER A 173 5.27 -3.03 11.92
CA SER A 173 4.40 -4.18 12.10
C SER A 173 4.74 -4.90 13.41
N PRO A 174 3.90 -4.78 14.45
CA PRO A 174 4.18 -5.40 15.74
C PRO A 174 4.09 -6.94 15.68
N VAL A 175 3.33 -7.48 14.73
CA VAL A 175 3.09 -8.91 14.56
C VAL A 175 3.50 -9.30 13.15
N ARG A 176 4.49 -10.19 13.04
CA ARG A 176 5.05 -10.64 11.75
C ARG A 176 3.98 -11.13 10.79
N ARG A 177 3.12 -12.03 11.28
CA ARG A 177 2.07 -12.66 10.48
C ARG A 177 1.07 -11.64 9.92
N LEU A 178 0.61 -10.71 10.76
CA LEU A 178 -0.27 -9.62 10.34
C LEU A 178 0.34 -8.81 9.18
N GLY A 179 1.59 -8.39 9.33
CA GLY A 179 2.28 -7.62 8.29
C GLY A 179 2.42 -8.39 6.97
N ILE A 180 2.75 -9.69 7.03
CA ILE A 180 2.84 -10.55 5.84
C ILE A 180 1.48 -10.66 5.14
N SER A 181 0.42 -10.90 5.90
CA SER A 181 -0.93 -11.04 5.33
C SER A 181 -1.43 -9.73 4.72
N CYS A 182 -1.22 -8.58 5.38
CA CYS A 182 -1.55 -7.28 4.79
C CYS A 182 -0.77 -7.03 3.49
N LEU A 183 0.51 -7.38 3.46
CA LEU A 183 1.34 -7.29 2.25
C LEU A 183 0.83 -8.20 1.13
N ALA A 184 0.48 -9.44 1.44
CA ALA A 184 -0.07 -10.38 0.46
C ALA A 184 -1.40 -9.86 -0.13
N LEU A 185 -2.30 -9.37 0.72
CA LEU A 185 -3.55 -8.76 0.27
C LEU A 185 -3.30 -7.56 -0.64
N ALA A 186 -2.41 -6.63 -0.26
CA ALA A 186 -2.09 -5.48 -1.09
C ALA A 186 -1.44 -5.87 -2.44
N ALA A 187 -0.51 -6.83 -2.42
CA ALA A 187 0.16 -7.34 -3.61
C ALA A 187 -0.77 -8.11 -4.56
N GLU A 188 -1.89 -8.65 -4.06
CA GLU A 188 -2.91 -9.30 -4.89
C GLU A 188 -3.97 -8.31 -5.40
N TRP A 189 -4.48 -7.46 -4.49
CA TRP A 189 -5.63 -6.60 -4.72
C TRP A 189 -5.32 -5.43 -5.64
N LEU A 190 -4.16 -4.79 -5.49
CA LEU A 190 -3.82 -3.62 -6.30
C LEU A 190 -3.59 -3.98 -7.78
N PRO A 191 -2.79 -5.02 -8.12
CA PRO A 191 -2.70 -5.49 -9.50
C PRO A 191 -4.05 -5.94 -10.07
N SER A 192 -4.87 -6.62 -9.26
CA SER A 192 -6.22 -7.02 -9.67
C SER A 192 -7.13 -5.82 -9.97
N ALA A 193 -7.05 -4.76 -9.17
CA ALA A 193 -7.77 -3.51 -9.39
C ALA A 193 -7.32 -2.78 -10.65
N LEU A 194 -6.01 -2.76 -10.92
CA LEU A 194 -5.45 -2.26 -12.19
C LEU A 194 -5.92 -3.07 -13.39
N ALA A 195 -6.13 -4.38 -13.22
CA ALA A 195 -6.71 -5.28 -14.22
C ALA A 195 -8.24 -5.13 -14.38
N GLY A 196 -8.88 -4.22 -13.65
CA GLY A 196 -10.31 -3.93 -13.73
C GLY A 196 -11.19 -4.74 -12.78
N LYS A 197 -10.63 -5.49 -11.82
CA LYS A 197 -11.41 -6.14 -10.76
C LYS A 197 -11.59 -5.18 -9.58
N PRO A 198 -12.81 -4.67 -9.31
CA PRO A 198 -12.99 -3.64 -8.28
C PRO A 198 -12.76 -4.19 -6.88
N LEU A 199 -12.26 -3.33 -5.98
CA LEU A 199 -12.27 -3.58 -4.54
C LEU A 199 -13.66 -3.26 -3.98
N GLY A 200 -14.21 -4.14 -3.14
CA GLY A 200 -15.59 -4.03 -2.72
C GLY A 200 -15.94 -4.73 -1.42
N ALA A 201 -17.16 -5.26 -1.37
CA ALA A 201 -17.69 -5.92 -0.18
C ALA A 201 -16.89 -7.16 0.26
N PRO A 202 -16.38 -8.02 -0.65
CA PRO A 202 -15.55 -9.16 -0.25
C PRO A 202 -14.27 -8.75 0.48
N GLU A 203 -13.55 -7.76 -0.04
CA GLU A 203 -12.29 -7.28 0.53
C GLU A 203 -12.55 -6.58 1.88
N ARG A 204 -13.65 -5.82 2.01
CA ARG A 204 -14.08 -5.26 3.30
C ARG A 204 -14.44 -6.34 4.33
N ALA A 205 -15.06 -7.44 3.90
CA ALA A 205 -15.34 -8.56 4.78
C ALA A 205 -14.04 -9.23 5.26
N ILE A 206 -13.04 -9.39 4.41
CA ILE A 206 -11.72 -9.91 4.79
C ILE A 206 -11.09 -9.04 5.90
N LEU A 207 -11.05 -7.72 5.72
CA LEU A 207 -10.51 -6.82 6.74
C LEU A 207 -11.33 -6.84 8.04
N ALA A 208 -12.66 -6.89 7.96
CA ALA A 208 -13.54 -6.96 9.12
C ALA A 208 -13.37 -8.27 9.91
N ALA A 209 -13.23 -9.40 9.22
CA ALA A 209 -12.93 -10.68 9.85
C ALA A 209 -11.54 -10.68 10.48
N ALA A 210 -10.52 -10.18 9.77
CA ALA A 210 -9.17 -10.07 10.30
C ALA A 210 -9.11 -9.23 11.58
N ARG A 211 -9.82 -8.08 11.61
CA ARG A 211 -10.00 -7.25 12.80
C ARG A 211 -10.65 -8.00 13.96
N PHE A 212 -11.75 -8.70 13.70
CA PHE A 212 -12.43 -9.48 14.72
C PHE A 212 -11.50 -10.54 15.33
N LEU A 213 -10.78 -11.26 14.48
CA LEU A 213 -9.84 -12.31 14.88
C LEU A 213 -8.63 -11.74 15.64
N TYR A 214 -8.12 -10.58 15.24
CA TYR A 214 -7.01 -9.90 15.93
C TYR A 214 -7.34 -9.61 17.40
N GLY A 215 -8.60 -9.31 17.72
CA GLY A 215 -9.08 -9.12 19.09
C GLY A 215 -9.27 -10.42 19.90
N HIS A 216 -9.12 -11.59 19.29
CA HIS A 216 -9.33 -12.91 19.91
C HIS A 216 -8.17 -13.89 19.65
N PRO A 217 -6.92 -13.52 19.99
CA PRO A 217 -5.76 -14.36 19.67
C PRO A 217 -5.79 -15.70 20.42
N GLY A 218 -5.24 -16.74 19.78
CA GLY A 218 -5.16 -18.07 20.37
C GLY A 218 -6.48 -18.82 20.45
N LYS A 219 -7.60 -18.23 20.00
CA LYS A 219 -8.89 -18.89 19.95
C LYS A 219 -9.05 -19.63 18.61
N THR A 220 -9.29 -20.93 18.70
CA THR A 220 -9.75 -21.70 17.54
C THR A 220 -11.19 -21.30 17.22
N LEU A 221 -11.46 -21.00 15.95
CA LEU A 221 -12.77 -20.57 15.45
C LEU A 221 -13.12 -21.31 14.17
N THR A 222 -14.39 -21.62 14.02
CA THR A 222 -14.99 -22.17 12.80
C THR A 222 -15.74 -21.09 12.02
N ALA A 223 -15.99 -21.33 10.73
CA ALA A 223 -16.77 -20.40 9.90
C ALA A 223 -18.18 -20.13 10.43
N PRO A 224 -18.94 -21.11 10.96
CA PRO A 224 -20.23 -20.83 11.61
C PRO A 224 -20.14 -19.90 12.82
N GLU A 225 -19.07 -19.99 13.62
CA GLU A 225 -18.88 -19.10 14.77
C GLU A 225 -18.57 -17.67 14.34
N LEU A 226 -17.71 -17.51 13.32
CA LEU A 226 -17.45 -16.20 12.73
C LEU A 226 -18.73 -15.62 12.11
N ALA A 227 -19.50 -16.43 11.39
CA ALA A 227 -20.78 -16.04 10.80
C ALA A 227 -21.75 -15.52 11.87
N LYS A 228 -21.85 -16.22 13.00
CA LYS A 228 -22.66 -15.80 14.13
C LYS A 228 -22.15 -14.49 14.74
N ALA A 229 -20.85 -14.36 14.93
CA ALA A 229 -20.26 -13.17 15.56
C ALA A 229 -20.41 -11.90 14.73
N LEU A 230 -20.33 -12.01 13.39
CA LEU A 230 -20.40 -10.89 12.47
C LEU A 230 -21.77 -10.74 11.78
N CYS A 231 -22.76 -11.54 12.17
CA CYS A 231 -24.10 -11.59 11.58
C CYS A 231 -24.06 -11.83 10.05
N TRP A 232 -23.19 -12.74 9.60
CA TRP A 232 -23.02 -13.10 8.19
C TRP A 232 -23.71 -14.41 7.83
N SER A 233 -23.84 -14.66 6.53
CA SER A 233 -24.16 -16.01 6.04
C SER A 233 -22.98 -16.95 6.24
N ALA A 234 -23.26 -18.25 6.43
CA ALA A 234 -22.23 -19.28 6.56
C ALA A 234 -21.26 -19.27 5.37
N ARG A 235 -21.78 -19.18 4.14
CA ARG A 235 -20.97 -19.11 2.90
C ARG A 235 -20.01 -17.91 2.87
N ALA A 236 -20.45 -16.74 3.37
CA ALA A 236 -19.60 -15.56 3.41
C ALA A 236 -18.46 -15.72 4.41
N ALA A 237 -18.75 -16.29 5.59
CA ALA A 237 -17.72 -16.58 6.59
C ALA A 237 -16.72 -17.63 6.10
N GLU A 238 -17.19 -18.73 5.49
CA GLU A 238 -16.34 -19.77 4.92
C GLU A 238 -15.38 -19.21 3.87
N LYS A 239 -15.90 -18.46 2.90
CA LYS A 239 -15.07 -17.83 1.86
C LYS A 239 -14.04 -16.88 2.46
N THR A 240 -14.43 -16.11 3.47
CA THR A 240 -13.55 -15.13 4.12
C THR A 240 -12.45 -15.82 4.92
N MET A 241 -12.77 -16.87 5.69
CA MET A 241 -11.78 -17.62 6.45
C MET A 241 -10.82 -18.38 5.54
N SER A 242 -11.30 -18.95 4.43
CA SER A 242 -10.45 -19.56 3.40
C SER A 242 -9.47 -18.54 2.84
N ALA A 243 -9.94 -17.35 2.44
CA ALA A 243 -9.08 -16.28 1.92
C ALA A 243 -8.03 -15.82 2.95
N LEU A 244 -8.41 -15.70 4.23
CA LEU A 244 -7.47 -15.38 5.31
C LEU A 244 -6.43 -16.50 5.54
N GLY A 245 -6.82 -17.77 5.37
CA GLY A 245 -5.89 -18.89 5.39
C GLY A 245 -4.90 -18.88 4.21
N GLU A 246 -5.39 -18.57 3.00
CA GLU A 246 -4.57 -18.50 1.78
C GLU A 246 -3.46 -17.44 1.88
N VAL A 247 -3.73 -16.30 2.52
CA VAL A 247 -2.72 -15.26 2.79
C VAL A 247 -1.92 -15.48 4.08
N GLY A 248 -2.05 -16.67 4.69
CA GLY A 248 -1.30 -17.06 5.89
C GLY A 248 -1.66 -16.29 7.16
N TYR A 249 -2.82 -15.62 7.19
CA TYR A 249 -3.30 -14.95 8.40
C TYR A 249 -3.84 -15.94 9.42
N LEU A 250 -4.43 -17.04 8.95
CA LEU A 250 -4.97 -18.12 9.77
C LEU A 250 -4.25 -19.44 9.48
N ASP A 251 -3.94 -20.20 10.52
CA ASP A 251 -3.59 -21.61 10.37
C ASP A 251 -4.85 -22.47 10.38
N VAL A 252 -4.89 -23.49 9.51
CA VAL A 252 -5.90 -24.53 9.59
C VAL A 252 -5.44 -25.56 10.61
N THR A 253 -6.21 -25.74 11.68
CA THR A 253 -5.88 -26.71 12.73
C THR A 253 -6.03 -28.14 12.18
N PRO A 254 -4.96 -28.95 12.16
CA PRO A 254 -5.06 -30.34 11.72
C PRO A 254 -5.78 -31.17 12.79
N CYS A 255 -7.05 -31.49 12.56
CA CYS A 255 -7.80 -32.40 13.42
C CYS A 255 -7.73 -33.83 12.87
N SER A 256 -7.06 -34.73 13.59
CA SER A 256 -6.90 -36.15 13.19
C SER A 256 -8.23 -36.88 12.99
N PHE A 257 -9.31 -36.39 13.62
CA PHE A 257 -10.67 -36.90 13.45
C PHE A 257 -11.69 -35.74 13.42
N ASN A 258 -11.73 -35.00 12.31
CA ASN A 258 -12.79 -34.01 12.09
C ASN A 258 -14.05 -34.66 11.50
N PHE A 259 -14.89 -35.26 12.35
CA PHE A 259 -16.14 -35.89 11.91
C PHE A 259 -17.18 -34.89 11.37
N SER A 260 -17.04 -33.59 11.68
CA SER A 260 -17.93 -32.54 11.18
C SER A 260 -17.62 -32.12 9.74
N GLY A 261 -16.39 -32.36 9.28
CA GLY A 261 -15.87 -31.86 8.00
C GLY A 261 -15.66 -30.33 7.95
N ILE A 262 -15.93 -29.60 9.04
CA ILE A 262 -15.79 -28.14 9.11
C ILE A 262 -14.38 -27.79 9.56
N PRO A 263 -13.58 -27.07 8.76
CA PRO A 263 -12.24 -26.66 9.17
C PRO A 263 -12.28 -25.72 10.39
N GLU A 264 -11.32 -25.94 11.28
CA GLU A 264 -11.04 -25.08 12.42
C GLU A 264 -9.83 -24.20 12.09
N TYR A 265 -9.91 -22.91 12.43
CA TYR A 265 -8.86 -21.95 12.13
C TYR A 265 -8.34 -21.30 13.42
N LEU A 266 -7.05 -21.02 13.44
CA LEU A 266 -6.36 -20.38 14.56
C LEU A 266 -5.56 -19.16 14.07
N LEU A 267 -5.72 -18.03 14.76
CA LEU A 267 -4.77 -16.92 14.64
C LEU A 267 -3.69 -17.09 15.71
N SER A 268 -2.47 -17.40 15.29
CA SER A 268 -1.26 -17.36 16.12
C SER A 268 -0.44 -16.11 15.80
N PHE A 269 0.13 -15.49 16.82
CA PHE A 269 1.03 -14.33 16.63
C PHE A 269 2.51 -14.73 16.45
N GLU A 270 2.78 -16.03 16.39
CA GLU A 270 4.08 -16.59 15.94
C GLU A 270 4.35 -16.27 14.46
#